data_AF-W4FC37-F1
#
_entry.id   AF-W4FC37-F1
#
_cell.length_a   1.000
_cell.length_b   1.000
_cell.length_c   1.000
_cell.angle_alpha   90.00
_cell.angle_beta   90.00
_cell.angle_gamma   90.00
#
_symmetry.space_group_name_H-M   'P 1'
#
loop_
_entity.id
_entity.type
_entity.pdbx_description
1 polymer ?
#
loop_
_entity_poly.entity_id
_entity_poly.type
_entity_poly.pdbx_seq_one_letter_code
_entity_poly.pdbx_strand_id
1 'polypeptide(L)'
;MKATFLIAPLATATAAIEVRQHRYSCVKNNCVLQPLTSDNVAGTTSLNVCELTCGQGSLWPQPTSVSIGQDTVAISTWSANHRLVFEGKPAYDVTPLVSSFKSAFSDALKFKAKEGNGKDIKSTSEVLDLNTDESYDLSVDGIKVTINAATLFGYRHALTTLSQLVEFDEFSNTVRLVSKVTIKDSPAYKNRGITVDTARNFYSVEAVKRIIRTMALNKLNTFHWHISDSNAFPVESKTYPNLTAYGSYSASKVYTQDDIRGVVKYAKTYGVRVVPELDAPAHAGSGWEWGPAAGLGELTLCYGAKPWFESCVQPPYGQLNPLNDNVYKVLEMHVGCWNQSVAVYPFVKDRHDPKSFFHLWGEFQVRSAKVIEKAQKKYLPVNNTIVQIWSDYASGDTKRLKDAGYEVVSTFWDAHYLDCGFGGWVANNNGWCNPYKTWQVIYDTDVAPNVTAANKKLVLGAQVALWAEMADTVSADFKIWPRASALAERLWSNPTTTWKDAMSRYRTHRDRLVAEGVNIAPIHPEWCRQNPTECTLV
;
A
#
# COMPACT_ATOMS: atom_id res chain seq x y z
N MET A 1 35.61 39.44 -10.77
CA MET A 1 35.99 39.34 -9.34
C MET A 1 36.35 37.89 -9.03
N LYS A 2 37.50 37.62 -8.41
CA LYS A 2 37.82 36.30 -7.83
C LYS A 2 37.61 36.39 -6.32
N ALA A 3 36.74 35.56 -5.76
CA ALA A 3 36.55 35.43 -4.32
C ALA A 3 37.38 34.23 -3.83
N THR A 4 38.42 34.51 -3.04
CA THR A 4 39.24 33.49 -2.38
C THR A 4 38.69 33.28 -0.97
N PHE A 5 38.14 32.10 -0.67
CA PHE A 5 37.71 31.75 0.67
C PHE A 5 38.83 31.01 1.42
N LEU A 6 39.35 31.62 2.48
CA LEU A 6 40.21 30.97 3.46
C LEU A 6 39.33 30.20 4.44
N ILE A 7 39.40 28.87 4.40
CA ILE A 7 38.80 28.01 5.43
C ILE A 7 39.81 27.92 6.57
N ALA A 8 39.49 28.52 7.72
CA ALA A 8 40.25 28.33 8.94
C ALA A 8 40.11 26.87 9.42
N PRO A 9 41.15 26.26 10.02
CA PRO A 9 41.02 24.93 10.60
C PRO A 9 39.98 24.98 11.72
N LEU A 10 38.99 24.07 11.69
CA LEU A 10 38.12 23.89 12.86
C LEU A 10 38.99 23.58 14.07
N ALA A 11 38.79 24.33 15.15
CA ALA A 11 39.30 23.93 16.44
C ALA A 11 38.81 22.50 16.72
N THR A 12 39.72 21.63 17.15
CA THR A 12 39.37 20.28 17.59
C THR A 12 38.39 20.39 18.74
N ALA A 13 37.12 20.13 18.48
CA ALA A 13 36.13 19.95 19.52
C ALA A 13 36.60 18.78 20.38
N THR A 14 37.03 19.08 21.60
CA THR A 14 37.28 18.08 22.64
C THR A 14 36.02 17.24 22.76
N ALA A 15 36.13 15.94 22.49
CA ALA A 15 34.99 15.04 22.35
C ALA A 15 34.02 15.20 23.53
N ALA A 16 32.81 15.70 23.24
CA ALA A 16 31.74 15.75 24.22
C ALA A 16 31.39 14.31 24.59
N ILE A 17 31.41 14.02 25.89
CA ILE A 17 31.27 12.71 26.54
C ILE A 17 30.30 11.77 25.78
N GLU A 18 30.84 10.91 24.90
CA GLU A 18 30.05 9.93 24.13
C GLU A 18 29.88 8.61 24.91
N VAL A 19 29.68 8.71 26.23
CA VAL A 19 29.50 7.55 27.11
C VAL A 19 28.04 7.11 27.02
N ARG A 20 27.77 6.27 26.01
CA ARG A 20 26.55 5.44 25.93
C ARG A 20 26.43 4.63 27.23
N GLN A 21 25.46 4.94 28.07
CA GLN A 21 25.34 4.31 29.40
C GLN A 21 24.82 2.87 29.37
N HIS A 22 24.30 2.42 28.22
CA HIS A 22 23.60 1.14 28.12
C HIS A 22 23.96 0.41 26.83
N ARG A 23 23.88 -0.92 26.86
CA ARG A 23 23.99 -1.85 25.73
C ARG A 23 22.73 -2.73 25.68
N TYR A 24 22.55 -3.49 24.60
CA TYR A 24 21.50 -4.50 24.52
C TYR A 24 22.07 -5.92 24.52
N SER A 25 21.26 -6.88 24.95
CA SER A 25 21.56 -8.31 24.77
C SER A 25 20.29 -9.12 24.59
N CYS A 26 20.38 -10.23 23.85
CA CYS A 26 19.25 -11.13 23.62
C CYS A 26 19.04 -12.04 24.84
N VAL A 27 17.94 -11.85 25.57
CA VAL A 27 17.53 -12.67 26.72
C VAL A 27 16.14 -13.24 26.42
N LYS A 28 16.01 -14.57 26.36
CA LYS A 28 14.74 -15.26 26.03
C LYS A 28 14.03 -14.65 24.81
N ASN A 29 14.75 -14.52 23.69
CA ASN A 29 14.26 -13.94 22.43
C ASN A 29 13.83 -12.46 22.48
N ASN A 30 14.20 -11.72 23.52
CA ASN A 30 13.94 -10.29 23.65
C ASN A 30 15.23 -9.49 23.85
N CYS A 31 15.32 -8.30 23.26
CA CYS A 31 16.44 -7.40 23.47
C CYS A 31 16.25 -6.59 24.75
N VAL A 32 17.09 -6.87 25.75
CA VAL A 32 17.01 -6.28 27.09
C VAL A 32 18.13 -5.24 27.26
N LEU A 33 17.76 -4.06 27.75
CA LEU A 33 18.68 -2.98 28.11
C LEU A 33 19.55 -3.41 29.30
N GLN A 34 20.86 -3.18 29.21
CA GLN A 34 21.84 -3.49 30.25
C GLN A 34 22.80 -2.31 30.46
N PRO A 35 23.29 -2.06 31.69
CA PRO A 35 24.34 -1.07 31.91
C PRO A 35 25.62 -1.39 31.12
N LEU A 36 26.21 -0.38 30.49
CA LEU A 36 27.56 -0.45 29.93
C LEU A 36 28.58 -0.21 31.05
N THR A 37 29.51 -1.13 31.23
CA THR A 37 30.64 -1.02 32.18
C THR A 37 31.96 -1.20 31.43
N SER A 38 33.07 -0.77 32.05
CA SER A 38 34.44 -0.98 31.52
C SER A 38 34.71 -2.43 31.11
N ASP A 39 34.08 -3.37 31.81
CA ASP A 39 34.40 -4.79 31.74
C ASP A 39 33.53 -5.51 30.69
N ASN A 40 32.48 -4.86 30.16
CA ASN A 40 31.50 -5.45 29.23
C ASN A 40 31.39 -4.73 27.87
N VAL A 41 32.36 -3.85 27.56
CA VAL A 41 32.47 -3.09 26.28
C VAL A 41 32.72 -4.01 25.07
N ALA A 42 33.49 -5.10 25.25
CA ALA A 42 33.72 -6.05 24.17
C ALA A 42 32.44 -6.83 23.84
N GLY A 43 32.03 -6.82 22.58
CA GLY A 43 30.78 -7.48 22.14
C GLY A 43 29.50 -6.71 22.50
N THR A 44 29.58 -5.40 22.77
CA THR A 44 28.40 -4.52 22.79
C THR A 44 27.69 -4.52 21.44
N THR A 45 26.37 -4.38 21.48
CA THR A 45 25.52 -4.31 20.29
C THR A 45 24.44 -3.24 20.46
N SER A 46 24.11 -2.55 19.37
CA SER A 46 22.98 -1.62 19.32
C SER A 46 21.64 -2.36 19.45
N LEU A 47 20.57 -1.59 19.70
CA LEU A 47 19.21 -2.13 19.74
C LEU A 47 18.85 -2.81 18.40
N ASN A 48 19.04 -2.11 17.29
CA ASN A 48 18.75 -2.62 15.95
C ASN A 48 19.54 -3.89 15.63
N VAL A 49 20.80 -3.99 16.06
CA VAL A 49 21.66 -5.15 15.79
C VAL A 49 21.36 -6.31 16.73
N CYS A 50 20.88 -6.05 17.94
CA CYS A 50 20.25 -7.08 18.77
C CYS A 50 18.97 -7.61 18.11
N GLU A 51 18.08 -6.72 17.66
CA GLU A 51 16.78 -7.09 17.05
C GLU A 51 16.92 -7.76 15.68
N LEU A 52 18.04 -7.56 14.97
CA LEU A 52 18.36 -8.31 13.75
C LEU A 52 18.43 -9.82 13.97
N THR A 53 19.01 -10.28 15.08
CA THR A 53 19.35 -11.70 15.28
C THR A 53 18.71 -12.35 16.51
N CYS A 54 18.10 -11.56 17.39
CA CYS A 54 17.39 -12.07 18.55
C CYS A 54 16.02 -12.67 18.17
N GLY A 55 15.72 -13.86 18.69
CA GLY A 55 14.44 -14.53 18.45
C GLY A 55 14.24 -14.90 16.97
N GLN A 56 13.27 -14.27 16.32
CA GLN A 56 12.96 -14.46 14.89
C GLN A 56 13.53 -13.33 14.00
N GLY A 57 14.36 -12.45 14.56
CA GLY A 57 14.85 -11.24 13.90
C GLY A 57 13.78 -10.18 13.72
N SER A 58 14.12 -9.12 13.00
CA SER A 58 13.31 -7.91 12.84
C SER A 58 12.57 -7.80 11.49
N LEU A 59 12.38 -8.90 10.76
CA LEU A 59 11.76 -8.89 9.42
C LEU A 59 10.28 -8.47 9.43
N TRP A 60 9.87 -7.70 8.42
CA TRP A 60 8.49 -7.26 8.20
C TRP A 60 8.12 -7.08 6.70
N PRO A 61 7.09 -7.77 6.19
CA PRO A 61 6.45 -8.92 6.78
C PRO A 61 7.43 -10.05 7.09
N GLN A 62 7.16 -10.77 8.18
CA GLN A 62 7.82 -12.02 8.52
C GLN A 62 7.62 -13.04 7.38
N PRO A 63 8.69 -13.70 6.91
CA PRO A 63 8.57 -14.74 5.89
C PRO A 63 7.75 -15.95 6.36
N THR A 64 7.09 -16.63 5.42
CA THR A 64 6.36 -17.88 5.71
C THR A 64 7.28 -19.02 6.17
N SER A 65 8.56 -19.01 5.78
CA SER A 65 9.61 -19.84 6.38
C SER A 65 10.92 -19.04 6.52
N VAL A 66 11.45 -18.97 7.75
CA VAL A 66 12.71 -18.29 8.07
C VAL A 66 13.52 -19.09 9.10
N SER A 67 14.82 -19.21 8.83
CA SER A 67 15.85 -19.58 9.79
C SER A 67 16.91 -18.48 9.79
N ILE A 68 17.21 -17.95 10.98
CA ILE A 68 18.10 -16.81 11.18
C ILE A 68 19.19 -17.17 12.20
N GLY A 69 20.44 -16.86 11.86
CA GLY A 69 21.60 -17.04 12.74
C GLY A 69 21.70 -15.92 13.78
N GLN A 70 22.40 -16.20 14.87
CA GLN A 70 22.57 -15.26 15.98
C GLN A 70 23.69 -14.23 15.74
N ASP A 71 24.61 -14.52 14.81
CA ASP A 71 25.78 -13.70 14.52
C ASP A 71 25.54 -12.72 13.36
N THR A 72 26.25 -11.60 13.39
CA THR A 72 26.36 -10.65 12.27
C THR A 72 27.80 -10.53 11.80
N VAL A 73 28.00 -10.16 10.54
CA VAL A 73 29.29 -9.76 9.97
C VAL A 73 29.28 -8.28 9.63
N ALA A 74 30.42 -7.61 9.85
CA ALA A 74 30.60 -6.26 9.33
C ALA A 74 30.73 -6.32 7.80
N ILE A 75 29.95 -5.50 7.10
CA ILE A 75 30.05 -5.34 5.65
C ILE A 75 30.53 -3.93 5.30
N SER A 76 31.39 -3.85 4.30
CA SER A 76 31.65 -2.57 3.64
C SER A 76 30.55 -2.36 2.60
N THR A 77 29.84 -1.23 2.69
CA THR A 77 28.95 -0.72 1.63
C THR A 77 29.69 -0.41 0.33
N TRP A 78 31.02 -0.56 0.33
CA TRP A 78 31.87 -0.56 -0.85
C TRP A 78 31.99 -2.00 -1.43
N SER A 79 33.06 -2.77 -1.18
CA SER A 79 33.43 -4.10 -1.80
C SER A 79 33.17 -4.36 -3.32
N ALA A 80 34.23 -4.49 -4.13
CA ALA A 80 34.24 -4.17 -5.56
C ALA A 80 33.51 -5.08 -6.55
N ASN A 81 33.33 -6.38 -6.27
CA ASN A 81 33.18 -7.37 -7.34
C ASN A 81 31.95 -8.26 -7.19
N HIS A 82 30.77 -7.64 -7.25
CA HIS A 82 29.46 -8.07 -7.81
C HIS A 82 28.46 -6.93 -7.45
N ARG A 83 28.91 -5.69 -7.66
CA ARG A 83 28.70 -4.57 -6.73
C ARG A 83 27.60 -3.63 -7.19
N LEU A 84 26.60 -3.41 -6.32
CA LEU A 84 25.76 -2.21 -6.39
C LEU A 84 26.64 -0.99 -6.07
N VAL A 85 26.86 -0.13 -7.07
CA VAL A 85 27.78 1.00 -6.95
C VAL A 85 27.05 2.24 -6.43
N PHE A 86 27.38 2.67 -5.22
CA PHE A 86 26.92 3.95 -4.67
C PHE A 86 28.05 4.97 -4.73
N GLU A 87 27.97 5.87 -5.70
CA GLU A 87 28.86 7.03 -5.81
C GLU A 87 28.23 8.22 -5.08
N GLY A 88 28.80 8.59 -3.94
CA GLY A 88 28.37 9.75 -3.15
C GLY A 88 29.10 9.82 -1.82
N LYS A 89 29.51 11.02 -1.41
CA LYS A 89 30.17 11.23 -0.10
C LYS A 89 29.18 10.98 1.05
N PRO A 90 29.64 10.50 2.22
CA PRO A 90 28.78 10.32 3.37
C PRO A 90 28.34 11.68 3.93
N ALA A 91 27.03 11.92 3.88
CA ALA A 91 26.32 12.67 4.91
C ALA A 91 25.43 11.66 5.66
N TYR A 92 25.16 11.90 6.94
CA TYR A 92 24.23 11.07 7.72
C TYR A 92 22.82 11.20 7.14
N ASP A 93 22.45 10.24 6.30
CA ASP A 93 21.12 10.04 5.77
C ASP A 93 20.96 8.54 5.50
N VAL A 94 19.83 7.97 5.92
CA VAL A 94 19.49 6.55 5.74
C VAL A 94 18.72 6.29 4.44
N THR A 95 18.30 7.37 3.75
CA THR A 95 17.74 7.40 2.39
C THR A 95 18.54 6.65 1.30
N PRO A 96 19.87 6.41 1.40
CA PRO A 96 20.56 5.58 0.43
C PRO A 96 19.95 4.20 0.28
N LEU A 97 19.38 3.56 1.31
CA LEU A 97 19.05 2.13 1.23
C LEU A 97 17.94 1.81 0.21
N VAL A 98 16.79 2.49 0.20
CA VAL A 98 15.79 2.25 -0.87
C VAL A 98 16.18 2.88 -2.20
N SER A 99 16.98 3.94 -2.25
CA SER A 99 17.54 4.39 -3.55
C SER A 99 18.49 3.34 -4.14
N SER A 100 19.23 2.65 -3.27
CA SER A 100 20.11 1.51 -3.55
C SER A 100 19.34 0.29 -4.04
N PHE A 101 18.27 -0.11 -3.35
CA PHE A 101 17.42 -1.24 -3.79
C PHE A 101 16.55 -0.89 -5.00
N LYS A 102 16.16 0.38 -5.17
CA LYS A 102 15.55 0.88 -6.40
C LYS A 102 16.54 0.84 -7.56
N SER A 103 17.81 1.20 -7.36
CA SER A 103 18.83 1.03 -8.40
C SER A 103 19.04 -0.45 -8.68
N ALA A 104 19.26 -1.29 -7.66
CA ALA A 104 19.40 -2.74 -7.81
C ALA A 104 18.28 -3.37 -8.65
N PHE A 105 17.02 -3.00 -8.36
CA PHE A 105 15.87 -3.48 -9.10
C PHE A 105 15.76 -2.84 -10.50
N SER A 106 16.03 -1.54 -10.63
CA SER A 106 16.08 -0.85 -11.94
C SER A 106 17.20 -1.38 -12.83
N ASP A 107 18.31 -1.83 -12.25
CA ASP A 107 19.46 -2.36 -12.93
C ASP A 107 19.21 -3.83 -13.29
N ALA A 108 18.56 -4.61 -12.42
CA ALA A 108 18.02 -5.94 -12.78
C ALA A 108 17.01 -5.86 -13.94
N LEU A 109 16.13 -4.85 -13.96
CA LEU A 109 15.23 -4.55 -15.08
C LEU A 109 15.98 -4.16 -16.36
N LYS A 110 17.03 -3.31 -16.27
CA LYS A 110 17.86 -2.91 -17.41
C LYS A 110 18.71 -4.06 -17.97
N PHE A 111 19.25 -4.93 -17.11
CA PHE A 111 20.22 -5.96 -17.49
C PHE A 111 19.61 -7.16 -18.21
N LYS A 112 18.26 -7.26 -18.29
CA LYS A 112 17.51 -8.31 -19.00
C LYS A 112 18.18 -9.69 -18.90
N ALA A 113 18.16 -10.27 -17.70
CA ALA A 113 18.62 -11.62 -17.36
C ALA A 113 19.56 -12.25 -18.41
N LYS A 114 20.88 -11.98 -18.31
CA LYS A 114 21.86 -12.69 -19.14
C LYS A 114 21.67 -14.20 -18.93
N GLU A 115 21.15 -14.88 -19.94
CA GLU A 115 21.11 -16.34 -19.95
C GLU A 115 22.55 -16.87 -19.87
N GLY A 116 22.91 -17.46 -18.73
CA GLY A 116 24.26 -17.99 -18.52
C GLY A 116 24.52 -18.49 -17.10
N ASN A 117 24.31 -19.79 -16.89
CA ASN A 117 24.93 -20.61 -15.83
C ASN A 117 24.87 -20.17 -14.35
N GLY A 118 23.88 -19.35 -13.95
CA GLY A 118 23.54 -19.09 -12.54
C GLY A 118 22.18 -18.40 -12.41
N LYS A 119 21.08 -19.17 -12.40
CA LYS A 119 19.72 -18.65 -12.66
C LYS A 119 19.00 -18.13 -11.41
N ASP A 120 19.30 -16.90 -10.99
CA ASP A 120 18.59 -16.22 -9.89
C ASP A 120 17.10 -15.92 -10.18
N ILE A 121 16.72 -15.79 -11.46
CA ILE A 121 15.33 -15.54 -11.89
C ILE A 121 14.96 -16.50 -13.03
N LYS A 122 13.82 -17.20 -12.90
CA LYS A 122 13.36 -18.19 -13.89
C LYS A 122 12.64 -17.58 -15.09
N SER A 123 11.99 -16.43 -14.93
CA SER A 123 11.23 -15.73 -15.98
C SER A 123 11.47 -14.22 -15.98
N THR A 124 11.73 -13.67 -17.17
CA THR A 124 11.81 -12.22 -17.43
C THR A 124 10.45 -11.58 -17.71
N SER A 125 9.35 -12.32 -17.53
CA SER A 125 8.00 -11.77 -17.72
C SER A 125 7.76 -10.58 -16.79
N GLU A 126 7.34 -9.46 -17.37
CA GLU A 126 6.90 -8.28 -16.63
C GLU A 126 5.38 -8.20 -16.48
N VAL A 127 4.65 -9.31 -16.72
CA VAL A 127 3.20 -9.39 -16.52
C VAL A 127 2.90 -9.40 -15.02
N LEU A 128 2.14 -8.40 -14.57
CA LEU A 128 1.77 -8.18 -13.17
C LEU A 128 0.25 -8.24 -13.03
N ASP A 129 -0.27 -9.42 -12.70
CA ASP A 129 -1.69 -9.73 -12.54
C ASP A 129 -1.94 -10.49 -11.21
N LEU A 130 -3.15 -11.05 -11.02
CA LEU A 130 -3.53 -11.81 -9.81
C LEU A 130 -2.88 -13.21 -9.70
N ASN A 131 -2.23 -13.69 -10.75
CA ASN A 131 -1.61 -15.01 -10.87
C ASN A 131 -0.08 -14.94 -11.01
N THR A 132 0.50 -13.74 -11.05
CA THR A 132 1.94 -13.51 -10.97
C THR A 132 2.54 -14.24 -9.76
N ASP A 133 3.54 -15.09 -10.00
CA ASP A 133 4.27 -15.79 -8.94
C ASP A 133 5.22 -14.82 -8.23
N GLU A 134 4.90 -14.51 -6.97
CA GLU A 134 5.64 -13.61 -6.09
C GLU A 134 6.60 -14.34 -5.13
N SER A 135 6.83 -15.65 -5.31
CA SER A 135 7.68 -16.47 -4.44
C SER A 135 9.19 -16.27 -4.66
N TYR A 136 9.96 -16.46 -3.58
CA TYR A 136 11.42 -16.46 -3.61
C TYR A 136 12.04 -17.33 -2.51
N ASP A 137 13.23 -17.85 -2.79
CA ASP A 137 14.17 -18.37 -1.81
C ASP A 137 15.32 -17.35 -1.64
N LEU A 138 15.74 -17.07 -0.41
CA LEU A 138 16.86 -16.18 -0.07
C LEU A 138 17.77 -16.88 0.95
N SER A 139 19.08 -16.91 0.71
CA SER A 139 20.06 -17.36 1.69
C SER A 139 21.24 -16.40 1.83
N VAL A 140 21.80 -16.37 3.03
CA VAL A 140 23.04 -15.65 3.37
C VAL A 140 23.98 -16.63 4.07
N ASP A 141 25.24 -16.64 3.66
CA ASP A 141 26.32 -17.42 4.28
C ASP A 141 27.61 -16.58 4.33
N GLY A 142 27.96 -16.11 5.51
CA GLY A 142 28.94 -15.05 5.72
C GLY A 142 28.49 -13.74 5.05
N ILE A 143 29.17 -13.39 3.95
CA ILE A 143 28.84 -12.24 3.08
C ILE A 143 28.24 -12.66 1.73
N LYS A 144 28.11 -13.97 1.47
CA LYS A 144 27.55 -14.48 0.22
C LYS A 144 26.02 -14.49 0.32
N VAL A 145 25.36 -13.73 -0.54
CA VAL A 145 23.90 -13.73 -0.69
C VAL A 145 23.52 -14.53 -1.94
N THR A 146 22.48 -15.35 -1.85
CA THR A 146 21.89 -16.07 -3.01
C THR A 146 20.38 -15.85 -3.02
N ILE A 147 19.81 -15.50 -4.17
CA ILE A 147 18.36 -15.30 -4.35
C ILE A 147 17.90 -16.17 -5.52
N ASN A 148 16.81 -16.92 -5.35
CA ASN A 148 16.14 -17.62 -6.44
C ASN A 148 14.66 -17.21 -6.48
N ALA A 149 14.16 -16.76 -7.62
CA ALA A 149 12.77 -16.37 -7.79
C ALA A 149 12.16 -16.91 -9.09
N ALA A 150 10.84 -17.13 -9.10
CA ALA A 150 10.12 -17.48 -10.32
C ALA A 150 10.04 -16.30 -11.31
N THR A 151 9.82 -15.09 -10.78
CA THR A 151 9.64 -13.85 -11.56
C THR A 151 10.49 -12.71 -11.01
N LEU A 152 10.57 -11.61 -11.77
CA LEU A 152 11.12 -10.33 -11.32
C LEU A 152 10.45 -9.82 -10.02
N PHE A 153 9.17 -10.14 -9.78
CA PHE A 153 8.43 -9.66 -8.62
C PHE A 153 8.80 -10.42 -7.34
N GLY A 154 8.96 -11.74 -7.42
CA GLY A 154 9.55 -12.53 -6.34
C GLY A 154 10.97 -12.06 -6.00
N TYR A 155 11.80 -11.78 -7.02
CA TYR A 155 13.14 -11.21 -6.81
C TYR A 155 13.11 -9.84 -6.12
N ARG A 156 12.14 -8.97 -6.45
CA ARG A 156 11.94 -7.69 -5.77
C ARG A 156 11.60 -7.85 -4.29
N HIS A 157 10.77 -8.84 -3.95
CA HIS A 157 10.43 -9.16 -2.56
C HIS A 157 11.65 -9.71 -1.80
N ALA A 158 12.48 -10.54 -2.44
CA ALA A 158 13.74 -11.00 -1.89
C ALA A 158 14.70 -9.85 -1.56
N LEU A 159 14.86 -8.87 -2.47
CA LEU A 159 15.64 -7.66 -2.22
C LEU A 159 15.08 -6.83 -1.04
N THR A 160 13.76 -6.74 -0.94
CA THR A 160 13.08 -6.03 0.17
C THR A 160 13.27 -6.74 1.51
N THR A 161 13.40 -8.08 1.52
CA THR A 161 13.75 -8.84 2.72
C THR A 161 15.24 -8.74 3.04
N LEU A 162 16.12 -8.77 2.03
CA LEU A 162 17.55 -8.59 2.20
C LEU A 162 17.89 -7.22 2.82
N SER A 163 17.17 -6.16 2.45
CA SER A 163 17.37 -4.83 3.04
C SER A 163 17.13 -4.79 4.56
N GLN A 164 16.32 -5.71 5.08
CA GLN A 164 15.95 -5.80 6.50
C GLN A 164 16.86 -6.76 7.29
N LEU A 165 17.80 -7.42 6.62
CA LEU A 165 18.88 -8.21 7.25
C LEU A 165 20.14 -7.37 7.49
N VAL A 166 20.06 -6.06 7.23
CA VAL A 166 21.16 -5.09 7.34
C VAL A 166 20.74 -3.94 8.25
N GLU A 167 21.56 -3.62 9.24
CA GLU A 167 21.39 -2.45 10.12
C GLU A 167 22.74 -1.77 10.39
N PHE A 168 22.68 -0.53 10.88
CA PHE A 168 23.85 0.18 11.39
C PHE A 168 24.10 -0.16 12.86
N ASP A 169 25.31 -0.60 13.17
CA ASP A 169 25.80 -0.67 14.54
C ASP A 169 26.49 0.63 14.92
N GLU A 170 25.80 1.41 15.74
CA GLU A 170 26.27 2.65 16.33
C GLU A 170 27.31 2.49 17.44
N PHE A 171 27.61 1.26 17.91
CA PHE A 171 28.72 1.00 18.83
C PHE A 171 30.04 0.77 18.09
N SER A 172 30.05 -0.13 17.10
CA SER A 172 31.24 -0.34 16.25
C SER A 172 31.40 0.68 15.12
N ASN A 173 30.38 1.53 14.89
CA ASN A 173 30.29 2.43 13.74
C ASN A 173 30.43 1.67 12.40
N THR A 174 29.77 0.51 12.29
CA THR A 174 29.79 -0.35 11.09
C THR A 174 28.41 -0.76 10.62
N VAL A 175 28.27 -1.07 9.33
CA VAL A 175 27.06 -1.72 8.81
C VAL A 175 27.17 -3.23 9.03
N ARG A 176 26.14 -3.83 9.62
CA ARG A 176 26.07 -5.24 10.00
C ARG A 176 25.08 -5.98 9.11
N LEU A 177 25.47 -7.13 8.58
CA LEU A 177 24.62 -8.09 7.89
C LEU A 177 24.46 -9.34 8.76
N VAL A 178 23.27 -9.94 8.83
CA VAL A 178 23.10 -11.26 9.48
C VAL A 178 23.90 -12.32 8.74
N SER A 179 24.80 -12.99 9.45
CA SER A 179 25.84 -13.84 8.83
C SER A 179 25.31 -15.13 8.22
N LYS A 180 24.17 -15.63 8.71
CA LYS A 180 23.58 -16.89 8.26
C LYS A 180 22.07 -16.80 8.23
N VAL A 181 21.48 -16.94 7.05
CA VAL A 181 20.03 -16.85 6.86
C VAL A 181 19.58 -17.87 5.83
N THR A 182 18.41 -18.47 6.02
CA THR A 182 17.71 -19.25 4.99
C THR A 182 16.23 -18.96 5.08
N ILE A 183 15.68 -18.42 3.99
CA ILE A 183 14.29 -17.98 3.86
C ILE A 183 13.71 -18.66 2.62
N LYS A 184 12.48 -19.16 2.77
CA LYS A 184 11.60 -19.57 1.67
C LYS A 184 10.28 -18.87 1.87
N ASP A 185 9.83 -18.11 0.89
CA ASP A 185 8.77 -17.15 1.12
C ASP A 185 7.86 -16.93 -0.08
N SER A 186 6.59 -16.70 0.23
CA SER A 186 5.50 -16.46 -0.73
C SER A 186 4.29 -15.88 0.01
N PRO A 187 3.49 -15.02 -0.64
CA PRO A 187 2.32 -14.43 0.01
C PRO A 187 1.17 -15.42 0.16
N ALA A 188 0.51 -15.38 1.31
CA ALA A 188 -0.71 -16.14 1.61
C ALA A 188 -1.92 -15.68 0.78
N TYR A 189 -1.94 -14.41 0.37
CA TYR A 189 -3.03 -13.80 -0.42
C TYR A 189 -2.52 -13.03 -1.64
N LYS A 190 -3.26 -13.15 -2.75
CA LYS A 190 -2.94 -12.57 -4.06
C LYS A 190 -3.11 -11.05 -4.10
N ASN A 191 -4.12 -10.53 -3.42
CA ASN A 191 -4.49 -9.12 -3.44
C ASN A 191 -4.17 -8.47 -2.08
N ARG A 192 -3.13 -7.65 -2.05
CA ARG A 192 -2.64 -7.00 -0.82
C ARG A 192 -2.56 -5.50 -1.06
N GLY A 193 -3.60 -4.77 -0.65
CA GLY A 193 -3.83 -3.43 -1.21
C GLY A 193 -4.14 -2.30 -0.25
N ILE A 194 -4.19 -1.11 -0.85
CA ILE A 194 -4.61 0.14 -0.24
C ILE A 194 -5.54 0.82 -1.25
N THR A 195 -6.77 1.11 -0.83
CA THR A 195 -7.66 2.04 -1.53
C THR A 195 -7.31 3.46 -1.08
N VAL A 196 -7.01 4.34 -2.03
CA VAL A 196 -6.79 5.77 -1.76
C VAL A 196 -7.74 6.58 -2.62
N ASP A 197 -8.61 7.32 -1.94
CA ASP A 197 -9.46 8.35 -2.50
C ASP A 197 -8.64 9.60 -2.81
N THR A 198 -8.67 10.02 -4.07
CA THR A 198 -8.06 11.27 -4.54
C THR A 198 -9.07 12.23 -5.14
N ALA A 199 -10.37 11.99 -4.90
CA ALA A 199 -11.49 12.74 -5.43
C ALA A 199 -12.14 13.65 -4.38
N ARG A 200 -12.34 13.18 -3.13
CA ARG A 200 -12.83 14.02 -2.02
C ARG A 200 -11.82 15.11 -1.63
N ASN A 201 -10.53 14.83 -1.84
CA ASN A 201 -9.43 15.79 -1.79
C ASN A 201 -8.33 15.35 -2.76
N PHE A 202 -7.64 16.29 -3.39
CA PHE A 202 -6.61 15.99 -4.40
C PHE A 202 -5.26 15.61 -3.79
N TYR A 203 -4.61 14.59 -4.35
CA TYR A 203 -3.28 14.13 -3.94
C TYR A 203 -2.26 14.46 -5.03
N SER A 204 -1.11 15.04 -4.67
CA SER A 204 -0.04 15.23 -5.65
C SER A 204 0.44 13.88 -6.23
N VAL A 205 0.92 13.92 -7.47
CA VAL A 205 1.50 12.74 -8.14
C VAL A 205 2.68 12.19 -7.32
N GLU A 206 3.41 13.05 -6.63
CA GLU A 206 4.50 12.74 -5.71
C GLU A 206 4.00 11.99 -4.48
N ALA A 207 2.85 12.37 -3.90
CA ALA A 207 2.24 11.65 -2.79
C ALA A 207 1.76 10.26 -3.22
N VAL A 208 1.10 10.14 -4.38
CA VAL A 208 0.69 8.85 -4.96
C VAL A 208 1.92 7.94 -5.16
N LYS A 209 2.99 8.44 -5.78
CA LYS A 209 4.26 7.72 -5.94
C LYS A 209 4.91 7.34 -4.59
N ARG A 210 4.84 8.20 -3.57
CA ARG A 210 5.37 7.94 -2.22
C ARG A 210 4.60 6.82 -1.51
N ILE A 211 3.27 6.82 -1.58
CA ILE A 211 2.41 5.75 -1.06
C ILE A 211 2.78 4.42 -1.74
N ILE A 212 2.90 4.40 -3.07
CA ILE A 212 3.28 3.23 -3.87
C ILE A 212 4.69 2.70 -3.52
N ARG A 213 5.68 3.59 -3.33
CA ARG A 213 7.02 3.20 -2.84
C ARG A 213 6.91 2.52 -1.47
N THR A 214 6.12 3.08 -0.56
CA THR A 214 5.99 2.59 0.82
C THR A 214 5.23 1.27 0.89
N MET A 215 4.22 1.07 0.03
CA MET A 215 3.59 -0.24 -0.20
C MET A 215 4.61 -1.30 -0.58
N ALA A 216 5.56 -0.96 -1.44
CA ALA A 216 6.59 -1.87 -1.91
C ALA A 216 7.52 -2.36 -0.78
N LEU A 217 7.84 -1.50 0.18
CA LEU A 217 8.62 -1.82 1.40
C LEU A 217 7.88 -2.79 2.32
N ASN A 218 6.54 -2.83 2.20
CA ASN A 218 5.65 -3.72 2.94
C ASN A 218 5.25 -4.98 2.15
N LYS A 219 5.75 -5.16 0.92
CA LYS A 219 5.31 -6.22 -0.02
C LYS A 219 3.80 -6.18 -0.36
N LEU A 220 3.13 -5.05 -0.16
CA LEU A 220 1.80 -4.76 -0.70
C LEU A 220 1.92 -4.59 -2.23
N ASN A 221 0.90 -5.02 -2.98
CA ASN A 221 0.97 -5.18 -4.44
C ASN A 221 -0.22 -4.58 -5.21
N THR A 222 -1.16 -3.88 -4.54
CA THR A 222 -2.39 -3.36 -5.16
C THR A 222 -2.72 -1.94 -4.70
N PHE A 223 -2.54 -0.96 -5.57
CA PHE A 223 -2.95 0.42 -5.34
C PHE A 223 -4.31 0.61 -6.02
N HIS A 224 -5.37 0.56 -5.23
CA HIS A 224 -6.73 0.81 -5.68
C HIS A 224 -6.96 2.33 -5.65
N TRP A 225 -7.08 2.93 -6.83
CA TRP A 225 -7.09 4.37 -7.00
C TRP A 225 -8.52 4.84 -7.26
N HIS A 226 -9.20 5.22 -6.19
CA HIS A 226 -10.52 5.85 -6.23
C HIS A 226 -10.33 7.28 -6.73
N ILE A 227 -10.40 7.45 -8.06
CA ILE A 227 -9.88 8.63 -8.76
C ILE A 227 -10.98 9.63 -9.16
N SER A 228 -12.26 9.29 -8.97
CA SER A 228 -13.39 10.17 -9.23
C SER A 228 -14.54 9.95 -8.24
N ASP A 229 -15.21 11.04 -7.85
CA ASP A 229 -16.40 11.03 -7.00
C ASP A 229 -17.34 12.21 -7.38
N SER A 230 -18.48 12.34 -6.70
CA SER A 230 -19.35 13.51 -6.72
C SER A 230 -18.63 14.82 -6.39
N ASN A 231 -17.63 14.76 -5.51
CA ASN A 231 -16.81 15.91 -5.10
C ASN A 231 -15.90 16.44 -6.21
N ALA A 232 -15.33 15.56 -7.05
CA ALA A 232 -14.42 15.92 -8.16
C ALA A 232 -14.20 14.76 -9.14
N PHE A 233 -13.97 15.12 -10.41
CA PHE A 233 -13.38 14.28 -11.45
C PHE A 233 -12.01 14.86 -11.88
N PRO A 234 -10.92 14.60 -11.13
CA PRO A 234 -9.58 15.15 -11.38
C PRO A 234 -8.81 14.47 -12.54
N VAL A 235 -9.46 13.76 -13.47
CA VAL A 235 -8.78 13.02 -14.55
C VAL A 235 -8.83 13.77 -15.88
N GLU A 236 -7.71 13.82 -16.62
CA GLU A 236 -7.66 14.41 -17.96
C GLU A 236 -8.39 13.55 -19.01
N SER A 237 -9.47 14.12 -19.56
CA SER A 237 -10.19 13.60 -20.71
C SER A 237 -9.90 14.45 -21.95
N LYS A 238 -9.04 13.94 -22.85
CA LYS A 238 -8.73 14.63 -24.11
C LYS A 238 -9.89 14.65 -25.10
N THR A 239 -10.83 13.69 -25.00
CA THR A 239 -12.00 13.61 -25.87
C THR A 239 -13.20 14.37 -25.31
N TYR A 240 -13.33 14.47 -23.99
CA TYR A 240 -14.32 15.33 -23.32
C TYR A 240 -13.66 16.33 -22.37
N PRO A 241 -12.93 17.37 -22.86
CA PRO A 241 -12.23 18.32 -22.00
C PRO A 241 -13.10 19.00 -20.94
N ASN A 242 -14.41 19.14 -21.21
CA ASN A 242 -15.38 19.67 -20.25
C ASN A 242 -15.49 18.81 -18.98
N LEU A 243 -15.33 17.49 -19.07
CA LEU A 243 -15.35 16.61 -17.90
C LEU A 243 -14.20 16.93 -16.94
N THR A 244 -13.01 17.24 -17.46
CA THR A 244 -11.86 17.70 -16.66
C THR A 244 -12.03 19.15 -16.20
N ALA A 245 -12.53 20.04 -17.07
CA ALA A 245 -12.66 21.46 -16.78
C ALA A 245 -13.73 21.77 -15.71
N TYR A 246 -14.81 20.98 -15.65
CA TYR A 246 -15.85 21.07 -14.62
C TYR A 246 -15.57 20.12 -13.44
N GLY A 247 -14.79 19.06 -13.66
CA GLY A 247 -14.50 18.01 -12.67
C GLY A 247 -13.35 18.32 -11.72
N SER A 248 -12.36 19.11 -12.15
CA SER A 248 -11.17 19.36 -11.33
C SER A 248 -11.33 20.57 -10.39
N TYR A 249 -10.81 20.44 -9.17
CA TYR A 249 -10.77 21.54 -8.19
C TYR A 249 -10.02 22.79 -8.69
N SER A 250 -9.06 22.61 -9.58
CA SER A 250 -8.32 23.67 -10.27
C SER A 250 -7.55 23.06 -11.45
N ALA A 251 -7.10 23.89 -12.39
CA ALA A 251 -6.23 23.47 -13.49
C ALA A 251 -4.90 22.82 -13.05
N SER A 252 -4.49 23.01 -11.79
CA SER A 252 -3.31 22.38 -11.17
C SER A 252 -3.62 21.11 -10.36
N LYS A 253 -4.90 20.74 -10.23
CA LYS A 253 -5.40 19.55 -9.51
C LYS A 253 -6.03 18.58 -10.52
N VAL A 254 -5.26 18.24 -11.54
CA VAL A 254 -5.60 17.30 -12.61
C VAL A 254 -4.50 16.26 -12.72
N TYR A 255 -4.87 14.98 -12.81
CA TYR A 255 -4.00 13.92 -13.27
C TYR A 255 -4.04 13.88 -14.80
N THR A 256 -2.97 14.37 -15.43
CA THR A 256 -2.85 14.24 -16.89
C THR A 256 -2.70 12.78 -17.29
N GLN A 257 -2.97 12.45 -18.55
CA GLN A 257 -2.71 11.11 -19.06
C GLN A 257 -1.23 10.71 -18.92
N ASP A 258 -0.31 11.67 -18.96
CA ASP A 258 1.12 11.40 -18.77
C ASP A 258 1.48 11.21 -17.29
N ASP A 259 0.80 11.89 -16.36
CA ASP A 259 0.90 11.59 -14.93
C ASP A 259 0.42 10.17 -14.62
N ILE A 260 -0.75 9.77 -15.16
CA ILE A 260 -1.33 8.44 -14.95
C ILE A 260 -0.41 7.36 -15.54
N ARG A 261 0.05 7.52 -16.80
CA ARG A 261 1.07 6.63 -17.39
C ARG A 261 2.35 6.59 -16.55
N GLY A 262 2.79 7.72 -16.03
CA GLY A 262 3.94 7.86 -15.14
C GLY A 262 3.78 7.11 -13.82
N VAL A 263 2.60 7.19 -13.19
CA VAL A 263 2.24 6.47 -11.96
C VAL A 263 2.16 4.96 -12.22
N VAL A 264 1.46 4.51 -13.27
CA VAL A 264 1.37 3.07 -13.62
C VAL A 264 2.77 2.50 -13.91
N LYS A 265 3.60 3.19 -14.69
CA LYS A 265 4.98 2.78 -14.97
C LYS A 265 5.82 2.73 -13.69
N TYR A 266 5.68 3.72 -12.81
CA TYR A 266 6.37 3.76 -11.52
C TYR A 266 5.94 2.60 -10.62
N ALA A 267 4.64 2.35 -10.48
CA ALA A 267 4.07 1.28 -9.66
C ALA A 267 4.55 -0.11 -10.11
N LYS A 268 4.63 -0.33 -11.43
CA LYS A 268 5.22 -1.54 -12.00
C LYS A 268 6.69 -1.76 -11.58
N THR A 269 7.50 -0.70 -11.46
CA THR A 269 8.88 -0.80 -10.90
C THR A 269 8.93 -1.09 -9.40
N TYR A 270 7.78 -1.15 -8.73
CA TYR A 270 7.64 -1.53 -7.33
C TYR A 270 6.80 -2.80 -7.15
N GLY A 271 6.43 -3.50 -8.23
CA GLY A 271 5.56 -4.68 -8.17
C GLY A 271 4.15 -4.36 -7.65
N VAL A 272 3.68 -3.12 -7.83
CA VAL A 272 2.36 -2.66 -7.42
C VAL A 272 1.48 -2.52 -8.65
N ARG A 273 0.34 -3.22 -8.68
CA ARG A 273 -0.73 -3.04 -9.65
C ARG A 273 -1.47 -1.74 -9.34
N VAL A 274 -1.76 -0.93 -10.35
CA VAL A 274 -2.68 0.20 -10.22
C VAL A 274 -4.03 -0.25 -10.74
N VAL A 275 -5.05 -0.22 -9.89
CA VAL A 275 -6.44 -0.54 -10.22
C VAL A 275 -7.22 0.76 -10.13
N PRO A 276 -7.51 1.45 -11.24
CA PRO A 276 -8.31 2.67 -11.21
C PRO A 276 -9.79 2.34 -10.98
N GLU A 277 -10.47 3.16 -10.18
CA GLU A 277 -11.90 3.09 -9.95
C GLU A 277 -12.56 4.40 -10.40
N LEU A 278 -13.52 4.27 -11.32
CA LEU A 278 -14.51 5.30 -11.64
C LEU A 278 -15.82 4.84 -11.00
N ASP A 279 -16.13 5.33 -9.80
CA ASP A 279 -17.36 4.93 -9.08
C ASP A 279 -18.60 5.39 -9.85
N ALA A 280 -19.59 4.49 -9.94
CA ALA A 280 -20.81 4.68 -10.72
C ALA A 280 -21.90 3.64 -10.36
N PRO A 281 -23.20 3.99 -10.43
CA PRO A 281 -23.74 5.26 -10.92
C PRO A 281 -23.86 6.33 -9.82
N ALA A 282 -23.74 5.99 -8.54
CA ALA A 282 -23.62 6.97 -7.46
C ALA A 282 -22.25 7.66 -7.54
N HIS A 283 -21.95 8.55 -6.59
CA HIS A 283 -20.63 9.19 -6.50
C HIS A 283 -20.20 9.88 -7.82
N ALA A 284 -21.16 10.51 -8.50
CA ALA A 284 -20.93 11.12 -9.81
C ALA A 284 -21.65 12.46 -9.95
N GLY A 285 -20.89 13.54 -9.93
CA GLY A 285 -21.39 14.91 -9.80
C GLY A 285 -20.53 15.88 -10.59
N SER A 286 -19.54 16.46 -9.93
CA SER A 286 -18.56 17.36 -10.55
C SER A 286 -17.91 16.70 -11.78
N GLY A 287 -17.91 17.43 -12.89
CA GLY A 287 -17.45 16.97 -14.20
C GLY A 287 -18.55 16.40 -15.10
N TRP A 288 -19.77 16.17 -14.61
CA TRP A 288 -20.87 15.63 -15.43
C TRP A 288 -21.98 16.66 -15.74
N GLU A 289 -21.96 17.82 -15.09
CA GLU A 289 -22.95 18.89 -15.20
C GLU A 289 -22.85 19.72 -16.50
N TRP A 290 -21.82 19.54 -17.32
CA TRP A 290 -21.68 20.22 -18.62
C TRP A 290 -22.59 19.66 -19.73
N GLY A 291 -23.18 18.48 -19.51
CA GLY A 291 -23.99 17.75 -20.50
C GLY A 291 -25.08 18.59 -21.19
N PRO A 292 -25.94 19.31 -20.44
CA PRO A 292 -26.99 20.16 -21.02
C PRO A 292 -26.43 21.27 -21.90
N ALA A 293 -25.35 21.95 -21.46
CA ALA A 293 -24.72 23.03 -22.21
C ALA A 293 -24.09 22.58 -23.54
N ALA A 294 -23.67 21.30 -23.62
CA ALA A 294 -23.18 20.67 -24.84
C ALA A 294 -24.26 19.96 -25.67
N GLY A 295 -25.55 20.10 -25.33
CA GLY A 295 -26.65 19.44 -26.05
C GLY A 295 -26.74 17.93 -25.84
N LEU A 296 -26.05 17.38 -24.82
CA LEU A 296 -26.09 15.95 -24.48
C LEU A 296 -27.19 15.59 -23.47
N GLY A 297 -27.92 16.59 -22.95
CA GLY A 297 -28.90 16.44 -21.88
C GLY A 297 -28.27 16.19 -20.51
N GLU A 298 -29.10 15.94 -19.49
CA GLU A 298 -28.64 15.67 -18.12
C GLU A 298 -27.82 14.38 -18.05
N LEU A 299 -26.51 14.48 -17.84
CA LEU A 299 -25.62 13.32 -17.67
C LEU A 299 -25.52 12.88 -16.20
N THR A 300 -25.67 13.80 -15.26
CA THR A 300 -25.86 13.54 -13.82
C THR A 300 -27.24 14.01 -13.38
N LEU A 301 -27.74 13.43 -12.29
CA LEU A 301 -29.00 13.75 -11.64
C LEU A 301 -28.73 14.15 -10.19
N CYS A 302 -29.53 15.10 -9.72
CA CYS A 302 -29.53 15.56 -8.32
C CYS A 302 -28.20 16.14 -7.82
N TYR A 303 -27.29 16.50 -8.73
CA TYR A 303 -26.00 17.08 -8.35
C TYR A 303 -26.18 18.36 -7.52
N GLY A 304 -25.62 18.39 -6.31
CA GLY A 304 -25.74 19.53 -5.39
C GLY A 304 -27.15 19.76 -4.82
N ALA A 305 -28.07 18.81 -4.94
CA ALA A 305 -29.43 18.92 -4.43
C ALA A 305 -29.49 19.18 -2.91
N LYS A 306 -30.52 19.89 -2.46
CA LYS A 306 -30.74 20.26 -1.05
C LYS A 306 -32.20 19.99 -0.63
N PRO A 307 -32.44 19.55 0.61
CA PRO A 307 -31.45 19.10 1.60
C PRO A 307 -30.78 17.79 1.16
N TRP A 308 -29.44 17.73 1.24
CA TRP A 308 -28.68 16.57 0.73
C TRP A 308 -28.95 15.29 1.55
N PHE A 309 -29.13 15.44 2.87
CA PHE A 309 -29.32 14.33 3.82
C PHE A 309 -30.62 13.53 3.62
N GLU A 310 -31.55 14.00 2.80
CA GLU A 310 -32.75 13.25 2.41
C GLU A 310 -32.51 12.29 1.24
N SER A 311 -31.40 12.45 0.50
CA SER A 311 -31.15 11.72 -0.75
C SER A 311 -29.75 11.11 -0.89
N CYS A 312 -28.79 11.47 -0.03
CA CYS A 312 -27.46 10.89 -0.02
C CYS A 312 -26.85 10.79 1.38
N VAL A 313 -25.82 9.94 1.49
CA VAL A 313 -25.05 9.74 2.73
C VAL A 313 -24.17 10.96 3.04
N GLN A 314 -23.67 11.65 2.02
CA GLN A 314 -22.74 12.79 2.14
C GLN A 314 -22.93 13.82 1.01
N PRO A 315 -22.69 15.13 1.25
CA PRO A 315 -22.73 16.14 0.20
C PRO A 315 -21.40 16.24 -0.59
N PRO A 316 -21.44 16.62 -1.88
CA PRO A 316 -22.64 16.87 -2.67
C PRO A 316 -23.32 15.56 -3.06
N TYR A 317 -24.66 15.55 -3.12
CA TYR A 317 -25.33 14.47 -3.85
C TYR A 317 -24.95 14.54 -5.34
N GLY A 318 -25.04 13.42 -6.05
CA GLY A 318 -24.84 13.29 -7.49
C GLY A 318 -24.86 11.82 -7.89
N GLN A 319 -25.58 11.49 -8.96
CA GLN A 319 -25.54 10.17 -9.59
C GLN A 319 -25.67 10.31 -11.10
N LEU A 320 -25.00 9.46 -11.87
CA LEU A 320 -25.15 9.40 -13.33
C LEU A 320 -26.62 9.13 -13.72
N ASN A 321 -27.04 9.67 -14.85
CA ASN A 321 -28.37 9.46 -15.41
C ASN A 321 -28.40 8.15 -16.24
N PRO A 322 -28.87 7.00 -15.70
CA PRO A 322 -28.84 5.73 -16.43
C PRO A 322 -29.77 5.72 -17.67
N LEU A 323 -30.63 6.73 -17.79
CA LEU A 323 -31.62 6.90 -18.84
C LEU A 323 -31.10 7.73 -20.03
N ASN A 324 -29.96 8.41 -19.87
CA ASN A 324 -29.34 9.20 -20.93
C ASN A 324 -28.24 8.38 -21.61
N ASP A 325 -28.47 8.00 -22.87
CA ASP A 325 -27.51 7.19 -23.63
C ASP A 325 -26.14 7.86 -23.83
N ASN A 326 -26.05 9.19 -23.71
CA ASN A 326 -24.77 9.90 -23.80
C ASN A 326 -23.86 9.64 -22.58
N VAL A 327 -24.40 9.28 -21.42
CA VAL A 327 -23.61 8.85 -20.24
C VAL A 327 -22.73 7.66 -20.61
N TYR A 328 -23.32 6.65 -21.26
CA TYR A 328 -22.59 5.44 -21.66
C TYR A 328 -21.56 5.71 -22.75
N LYS A 329 -21.75 6.71 -23.62
CA LYS A 329 -20.72 7.15 -24.59
C LYS A 329 -19.53 7.81 -23.90
N VAL A 330 -19.79 8.65 -22.90
CA VAL A 330 -18.72 9.31 -22.11
C VAL A 330 -17.96 8.27 -21.28
N LEU A 331 -18.66 7.32 -20.65
CA LEU A 331 -18.04 6.16 -19.98
C LEU A 331 -17.26 5.29 -20.97
N GLU A 332 -17.83 4.96 -22.13
CA GLU A 332 -17.19 4.16 -23.18
C GLU A 332 -15.92 4.81 -23.74
N MET A 333 -15.75 6.12 -23.66
CA MET A 333 -14.50 6.77 -24.04
C MET A 333 -13.42 6.68 -22.94
N HIS A 334 -13.79 6.78 -21.66
CA HIS A 334 -12.84 6.63 -20.54
C HIS A 334 -12.37 5.20 -20.39
N VAL A 335 -13.30 4.25 -20.57
CA VAL A 335 -13.01 2.82 -20.75
C VAL A 335 -12.41 2.55 -22.14
N GLY A 336 -12.67 3.39 -23.14
CA GLY A 336 -12.29 3.19 -24.55
C GLY A 336 -10.81 3.38 -24.87
N CYS A 337 -10.05 4.03 -23.98
CA CYS A 337 -8.59 3.86 -23.92
C CYS A 337 -8.17 2.40 -23.62
N TRP A 338 -9.14 1.52 -23.30
CA TRP A 338 -9.01 0.11 -22.92
C TRP A 338 -10.02 -0.82 -23.66
N ASN A 339 -10.90 -0.30 -24.56
CA ASN A 339 -11.83 -1.02 -25.49
C ASN A 339 -13.09 -1.71 -24.83
N GLN A 340 -14.30 -1.95 -25.43
CA GLN A 340 -15.00 -1.46 -26.66
C GLN A 340 -16.48 -1.97 -26.80
N SER A 341 -17.45 -1.13 -27.25
CA SER A 341 -18.65 -1.43 -28.11
C SER A 341 -19.75 -2.44 -27.65
N VAL A 342 -21.10 -2.29 -27.78
CA VAL A 342 -22.11 -1.21 -27.96
C VAL A 342 -23.50 -1.74 -27.45
N ALA A 343 -24.52 -0.86 -27.31
CA ALA A 343 -25.98 -1.07 -27.54
C ALA A 343 -26.99 -1.19 -26.34
N VAL A 344 -28.24 -0.75 -26.62
CA VAL A 344 -29.27 -0.14 -25.72
C VAL A 344 -30.64 -0.86 -25.79
N TYR A 345 -31.60 -0.53 -24.88
CA TYR A 345 -33.10 -0.58 -24.92
C TYR A 345 -33.73 -1.12 -23.59
N PRO A 346 -35.01 -0.84 -23.20
CA PRO A 346 -35.40 0.44 -22.56
C PRO A 346 -36.31 0.34 -21.29
N PHE A 347 -36.03 1.21 -20.31
CA PHE A 347 -36.93 1.84 -19.30
C PHE A 347 -37.87 1.01 -18.38
N VAL A 348 -37.70 1.25 -17.07
CA VAL A 348 -38.52 0.73 -15.96
C VAL A 348 -39.73 1.63 -15.65
N LYS A 349 -40.84 1.05 -15.16
CA LYS A 349 -42.17 1.69 -15.03
C LYS A 349 -42.51 2.35 -13.69
N ASP A 350 -41.76 2.12 -12.62
CA ASP A 350 -42.01 2.74 -11.31
C ASP A 350 -40.69 3.12 -10.63
N ARG A 351 -40.68 4.26 -9.92
CA ARG A 351 -39.51 4.84 -9.24
C ARG A 351 -39.50 4.61 -7.72
N HIS A 352 -40.59 4.10 -7.14
CA HIS A 352 -40.72 3.90 -5.69
C HIS A 352 -40.64 2.43 -5.24
N ASP A 353 -40.57 1.48 -6.18
CA ASP A 353 -40.33 0.06 -5.89
C ASP A 353 -38.81 -0.23 -5.81
N PRO A 354 -38.28 -0.73 -4.69
CA PRO A 354 -36.88 -1.11 -4.56
C PRO A 354 -36.43 -2.15 -5.61
N LYS A 355 -37.31 -3.06 -6.05
CA LYS A 355 -36.96 -4.06 -7.09
C LYS A 355 -36.77 -3.37 -8.44
N SER A 356 -37.59 -2.37 -8.76
CA SER A 356 -37.47 -1.51 -9.94
C SER A 356 -36.20 -0.65 -9.90
N PHE A 357 -35.79 -0.14 -8.73
CA PHE A 357 -34.49 0.51 -8.57
C PHE A 357 -33.32 -0.48 -8.77
N PHE A 358 -33.33 -1.65 -8.13
CA PHE A 358 -32.28 -2.65 -8.32
C PHE A 358 -32.24 -3.22 -9.75
N HIS A 359 -33.36 -3.22 -10.46
CA HIS A 359 -33.42 -3.52 -11.89
C HIS A 359 -32.70 -2.43 -12.70
N LEU A 360 -32.99 -1.14 -12.47
CA LEU A 360 -32.33 -0.02 -13.16
C LEU A 360 -30.84 0.08 -12.83
N TRP A 361 -30.46 -0.10 -11.56
CA TRP A 361 -29.05 -0.19 -11.13
C TRP A 361 -28.37 -1.38 -11.80
N GLY A 362 -29.00 -2.56 -11.79
CA GLY A 362 -28.48 -3.74 -12.44
C GLY A 362 -28.34 -3.57 -13.96
N GLU A 363 -29.28 -2.90 -14.62
CA GLU A 363 -29.18 -2.53 -16.03
C GLU A 363 -28.05 -1.54 -16.29
N PHE A 364 -27.87 -0.52 -15.44
CA PHE A 364 -26.72 0.36 -15.51
C PHE A 364 -25.42 -0.46 -15.39
N GLN A 365 -25.29 -1.33 -14.38
CA GLN A 365 -24.11 -2.17 -14.22
C GLN A 365 -23.89 -3.10 -15.41
N VAL A 366 -24.93 -3.70 -16.00
CA VAL A 366 -24.80 -4.52 -17.21
C VAL A 366 -24.43 -3.68 -18.44
N ARG A 367 -24.93 -2.46 -18.59
CA ARG A 367 -24.59 -1.56 -19.70
C ARG A 367 -23.17 -1.02 -19.57
N SER A 368 -22.75 -0.63 -18.38
CA SER A 368 -21.39 -0.20 -18.06
C SER A 368 -20.39 -1.37 -18.09
N ALA A 369 -20.78 -2.56 -17.65
CA ALA A 369 -19.96 -3.76 -17.79
C ALA A 369 -19.81 -4.17 -19.27
N LYS A 370 -20.86 -4.11 -20.10
CA LYS A 370 -20.75 -4.34 -21.56
C LYS A 370 -19.75 -3.40 -22.25
N VAL A 371 -19.56 -2.19 -21.70
CA VAL A 371 -18.56 -1.23 -22.17
C VAL A 371 -17.13 -1.63 -21.78
N ILE A 372 -16.96 -2.44 -20.71
CA ILE A 372 -15.68 -2.89 -20.16
C ILE A 372 -15.31 -4.32 -20.64
N GLU A 373 -16.24 -5.29 -20.66
CA GLU A 373 -16.07 -6.61 -21.28
C GLU A 373 -17.41 -7.40 -21.41
N LYS A 374 -17.40 -8.55 -22.11
CA LYS A 374 -18.61 -9.35 -22.42
C LYS A 374 -19.31 -9.98 -21.20
N ALA A 375 -20.22 -9.26 -20.55
CA ALA A 375 -21.02 -9.74 -19.42
C ALA A 375 -22.49 -10.09 -19.76
N GLN A 376 -22.90 -11.34 -19.48
CA GLN A 376 -24.28 -11.87 -19.44
C GLN A 376 -24.26 -13.17 -18.60
N LYS A 377 -25.18 -13.54 -17.71
CA LYS A 377 -26.39 -12.94 -17.09
C LYS A 377 -26.23 -13.17 -15.56
N LYS A 378 -26.70 -12.36 -14.61
CA LYS A 378 -27.99 -11.66 -14.56
C LYS A 378 -27.92 -10.18 -14.16
N TYR A 379 -26.91 -9.76 -13.40
CA TYR A 379 -26.46 -8.35 -13.27
C TYR A 379 -24.95 -8.26 -12.98
N LEU A 380 -24.47 -9.14 -12.10
CA LEU A 380 -23.06 -9.37 -11.83
C LEU A 380 -22.77 -10.87 -12.05
N PRO A 381 -22.02 -11.26 -13.10
CA PRO A 381 -21.67 -12.66 -13.33
C PRO A 381 -20.44 -13.06 -12.49
N VAL A 382 -20.57 -14.12 -11.69
CA VAL A 382 -19.52 -14.64 -10.78
C VAL A 382 -18.13 -14.72 -11.42
N ASN A 383 -18.03 -15.21 -12.65
CA ASN A 383 -16.76 -15.44 -13.34
C ASN A 383 -16.02 -14.15 -13.75
N ASN A 384 -16.70 -13.00 -13.78
CA ASN A 384 -16.13 -11.70 -14.17
C ASN A 384 -16.37 -10.63 -13.09
N THR A 385 -16.67 -11.01 -11.85
CA THR A 385 -16.93 -10.07 -10.75
C THR A 385 -16.17 -10.46 -9.50
N ILE A 386 -15.21 -9.62 -9.12
CA ILE A 386 -14.62 -9.62 -7.78
C ILE A 386 -15.44 -8.66 -6.93
N VAL A 387 -15.89 -9.09 -5.74
CA VAL A 387 -16.68 -8.25 -4.84
C VAL A 387 -15.79 -7.69 -3.72
N GLN A 388 -15.70 -6.37 -3.62
CA GLN A 388 -15.09 -5.72 -2.46
C GLN A 388 -16.10 -5.66 -1.31
N ILE A 389 -15.75 -6.23 -0.15
CA ILE A 389 -16.62 -6.31 1.02
C ILE A 389 -16.23 -5.24 2.02
N TRP A 390 -17.08 -4.24 2.22
CA TRP A 390 -16.86 -3.16 3.18
C TRP A 390 -17.78 -3.18 4.41
N SER A 391 -18.71 -4.13 4.49
CA SER A 391 -19.52 -4.39 5.70
C SER A 391 -18.64 -4.71 6.91
N ASP A 392 -19.22 -4.71 8.12
CA ASP A 392 -18.48 -5.11 9.31
C ASP A 392 -18.01 -6.58 9.23
N TYR A 393 -16.95 -6.89 9.95
CA TYR A 393 -16.34 -8.23 10.00
C TYR A 393 -17.34 -9.35 10.39
N ALA A 394 -18.34 -9.03 11.23
CA ALA A 394 -19.31 -10.00 11.74
C ALA A 394 -20.54 -10.20 10.84
N SER A 395 -20.76 -9.35 9.83
CA SER A 395 -21.91 -9.36 8.91
C SER A 395 -22.21 -10.71 8.23
N GLY A 396 -21.24 -11.61 8.14
CA GLY A 396 -21.37 -12.91 7.45
C GLY A 396 -21.29 -12.81 5.92
N ASP A 397 -21.10 -11.61 5.38
CA ASP A 397 -21.09 -11.33 3.94
C ASP A 397 -19.97 -12.05 3.20
N THR A 398 -18.79 -12.20 3.83
CA THR A 398 -17.70 -13.04 3.31
C THR A 398 -18.23 -14.44 2.99
N LYS A 399 -18.77 -15.16 3.99
CA LYS A 399 -19.32 -16.51 3.79
C LYS A 399 -20.44 -16.52 2.75
N ARG A 400 -21.39 -15.57 2.82
CA ARG A 400 -22.53 -15.46 1.90
C ARG A 400 -22.09 -15.32 0.44
N LEU A 401 -21.11 -14.46 0.16
CA LEU A 401 -20.56 -14.26 -1.18
C LEU A 401 -19.70 -15.44 -1.63
N LYS A 402 -18.97 -16.09 -0.70
CA LYS A 402 -18.17 -17.28 -1.00
C LYS A 402 -19.02 -18.49 -1.37
N ASP A 403 -20.14 -18.70 -0.67
CA ASP A 403 -21.08 -19.78 -0.95
C ASP A 403 -21.83 -19.54 -2.27
N ALA A 404 -21.99 -18.27 -2.67
CA ALA A 404 -22.46 -17.87 -4.00
C ALA A 404 -21.37 -17.93 -5.11
N GLY A 405 -20.13 -18.31 -4.76
CA GLY A 405 -19.04 -18.57 -5.70
C GLY A 405 -18.17 -17.37 -6.08
N TYR A 406 -18.45 -16.15 -5.60
CA TYR A 406 -17.69 -14.96 -5.96
C TYR A 406 -16.25 -14.99 -5.43
N GLU A 407 -15.33 -14.43 -6.21
CA GLU A 407 -14.05 -13.95 -5.69
C GLU A 407 -14.28 -12.66 -4.88
N VAL A 408 -13.60 -12.53 -3.74
CA VAL A 408 -13.80 -11.39 -2.83
C VAL A 408 -12.49 -10.78 -2.36
N VAL A 409 -12.55 -9.48 -2.07
CA VAL A 409 -11.49 -8.71 -1.41
C VAL A 409 -12.09 -7.98 -0.21
N SER A 410 -11.55 -8.21 0.98
CA SER A 410 -12.10 -7.64 2.22
C SER A 410 -11.59 -6.22 2.49
N THR A 411 -12.44 -5.35 3.02
CA THR A 411 -12.13 -3.96 3.44
C THR A 411 -13.10 -3.57 4.56
N PHE A 412 -13.31 -4.46 5.55
CA PHE A 412 -14.34 -4.28 6.57
C PHE A 412 -14.22 -2.92 7.29
N TRP A 413 -15.30 -2.12 7.33
CA TRP A 413 -15.23 -0.75 7.87
C TRP A 413 -14.82 -0.68 9.34
N ASP A 414 -15.13 -1.72 10.11
CA ASP A 414 -14.85 -1.84 11.54
C ASP A 414 -13.38 -2.21 11.85
N ALA A 415 -12.59 -2.58 10.84
CA ALA A 415 -11.16 -2.92 10.98
C ALA A 415 -10.23 -2.16 10.02
N HIS A 416 -10.62 -1.97 8.76
CA HIS A 416 -9.72 -1.61 7.65
C HIS A 416 -9.83 -0.15 7.16
N TYR A 417 -10.79 0.63 7.65
CA TYR A 417 -10.95 2.03 7.27
C TYR A 417 -10.01 2.93 8.11
N LEU A 418 -9.16 3.69 7.43
CA LEU A 418 -8.09 4.50 8.01
C LEU A 418 -8.54 5.94 8.31
N ASP A 419 -9.62 6.38 7.69
CA ASP A 419 -10.33 7.64 7.90
C ASP A 419 -11.14 7.67 9.22
N CYS A 420 -11.46 6.52 9.80
CA CYS A 420 -12.13 6.42 11.11
C CYS A 420 -11.24 6.88 12.27
N GLY A 421 -11.85 7.44 13.33
CA GLY A 421 -11.15 7.90 14.52
C GLY A 421 -11.13 9.41 14.74
N PHE A 422 -11.55 10.19 13.75
CA PHE A 422 -11.46 11.64 13.72
C PHE A 422 -12.86 12.28 13.88
N GLY A 423 -12.92 13.61 14.02
CA GLY A 423 -14.17 14.36 14.17
C GLY A 423 -15.11 14.22 12.97
N GLY A 424 -16.39 14.51 13.14
CA GLY A 424 -17.34 14.62 12.04
C GLY A 424 -17.07 15.88 11.22
N TRP A 425 -17.01 15.75 9.89
CA TRP A 425 -16.74 16.89 9.00
C TRP A 425 -17.99 17.71 8.65
N VAL A 426 -19.19 17.11 8.80
CA VAL A 426 -20.50 17.77 8.61
C VAL A 426 -21.21 18.16 9.92
N ALA A 427 -20.79 17.62 11.06
CA ALA A 427 -21.52 17.72 12.33
C ALA A 427 -20.57 17.72 13.55
N ASN A 428 -21.02 18.31 14.66
CA ASN A 428 -20.26 18.34 15.91
C ASN A 428 -20.35 17.01 16.68
N ASN A 429 -19.78 15.96 16.08
CA ASN A 429 -19.70 14.60 16.62
C ASN A 429 -18.37 13.96 16.18
N ASN A 430 -18.25 12.63 16.33
CA ASN A 430 -17.18 11.86 15.71
C ASN A 430 -17.61 11.38 14.31
N GLY A 431 -16.64 11.09 13.44
CA GLY A 431 -16.89 10.46 12.15
C GLY A 431 -17.65 9.14 12.27
N TRP A 432 -18.45 8.82 11.26
CA TRP A 432 -19.50 7.77 11.32
C TRP A 432 -19.00 6.37 11.71
N CYS A 433 -17.77 6.03 11.33
CA CYS A 433 -17.17 4.70 11.53
C CYS A 433 -16.28 4.58 12.78
N ASN A 434 -16.41 5.49 13.76
CA ASN A 434 -15.63 5.47 15.00
C ASN A 434 -15.72 4.12 15.75
N PRO A 435 -14.71 3.71 16.55
CA PRO A 435 -13.46 4.40 16.92
C PRO A 435 -12.37 4.32 15.85
N TYR A 436 -11.22 4.94 16.12
CA TYR A 436 -9.98 4.80 15.36
C TYR A 436 -9.55 3.34 15.27
N LYS A 437 -9.26 2.85 14.05
CA LYS A 437 -8.78 1.48 13.84
C LYS A 437 -7.30 1.45 14.16
N THR A 438 -6.93 0.81 15.26
CA THR A 438 -5.52 0.67 15.64
C THR A 438 -4.85 -0.40 14.78
N TRP A 439 -3.51 -0.42 14.77
CA TRP A 439 -2.78 -1.43 14.02
C TRP A 439 -2.99 -2.85 14.58
N GLN A 440 -3.25 -2.97 15.89
CA GLN A 440 -3.57 -4.24 16.54
C GLN A 440 -4.86 -4.84 15.98
N VAL A 441 -5.92 -4.03 15.82
CA VAL A 441 -7.20 -4.47 15.22
C VAL A 441 -6.97 -4.97 13.79
N ILE A 442 -6.22 -4.21 12.98
CA ILE A 442 -5.89 -4.59 11.60
C ILE A 442 -5.07 -5.88 11.55
N TYR A 443 -4.11 -6.06 12.46
CA TYR A 443 -3.24 -7.24 12.51
C TYR A 443 -4.01 -8.50 12.90
N ASP A 444 -4.86 -8.44 13.94
CA ASP A 444 -5.58 -9.61 14.46
C ASP A 444 -6.81 -9.99 13.61
N THR A 445 -7.30 -9.11 12.74
CA THR A 445 -8.45 -9.38 11.88
C THR A 445 -8.14 -10.47 10.85
N ASP A 446 -8.86 -11.60 10.90
CA ASP A 446 -8.86 -12.57 9.81
C ASP A 446 -9.52 -11.94 8.57
N VAL A 447 -8.92 -12.12 7.40
CA VAL A 447 -9.46 -11.60 6.13
C VAL A 447 -10.36 -12.61 5.43
N ALA A 448 -10.39 -13.86 5.90
CA ALA A 448 -11.19 -14.97 5.38
C ALA A 448 -12.16 -15.57 6.42
N PRO A 449 -12.92 -14.77 7.20
CA PRO A 449 -13.75 -15.29 8.28
C PRO A 449 -14.85 -16.23 7.78
N ASN A 450 -15.07 -17.30 8.55
CA ASN A 450 -16.17 -18.26 8.36
C ASN A 450 -16.20 -18.96 6.99
N VAL A 451 -15.06 -19.04 6.28
CA VAL A 451 -14.93 -19.78 5.01
C VAL A 451 -14.48 -21.23 5.24
N THR A 452 -14.88 -22.12 4.34
CA THR A 452 -14.43 -23.53 4.34
C THR A 452 -13.13 -23.68 3.55
N ALA A 453 -12.40 -24.78 3.75
CA ALA A 453 -11.22 -25.09 2.94
C ALA A 453 -11.51 -25.11 1.43
N ALA A 454 -12.72 -25.52 1.02
CA ALA A 454 -13.12 -25.59 -0.38
C ALA A 454 -13.29 -24.22 -1.05
N ASN A 455 -13.84 -23.23 -0.34
CA ASN A 455 -14.09 -21.89 -0.88
C ASN A 455 -13.05 -20.83 -0.45
N LYS A 456 -12.13 -21.12 0.48
CA LYS A 456 -11.04 -20.22 0.91
C LYS A 456 -10.26 -19.63 -0.28
N LYS A 457 -9.99 -20.42 -1.32
CA LYS A 457 -9.24 -19.99 -2.52
C LYS A 457 -9.78 -18.76 -3.26
N LEU A 458 -11.09 -18.47 -3.14
CA LEU A 458 -11.70 -17.29 -3.77
C LEU A 458 -11.66 -16.05 -2.84
N VAL A 459 -11.02 -16.13 -1.67
CA VAL A 459 -10.68 -14.93 -0.88
C VAL A 459 -9.34 -14.45 -1.42
N LEU A 460 -9.37 -13.44 -2.29
CA LEU A 460 -8.17 -12.96 -2.96
C LEU A 460 -7.23 -12.23 -1.99
N GLY A 461 -7.78 -11.66 -0.92
CA GLY A 461 -7.05 -10.98 0.15
C GLY A 461 -7.88 -9.84 0.72
N ALA A 462 -7.22 -8.75 1.11
CA ALA A 462 -7.86 -7.57 1.67
C ALA A 462 -7.15 -6.28 1.26
N GLN A 463 -7.77 -5.16 1.59
CA GLN A 463 -7.23 -3.81 1.47
C GLN A 463 -7.59 -3.00 2.70
N VAL A 464 -6.74 -2.04 3.06
CA VAL A 464 -7.15 -0.89 3.87
C VAL A 464 -7.73 0.19 2.95
N ALA A 465 -8.66 1.00 3.45
CA ALA A 465 -9.18 2.16 2.73
C ALA A 465 -8.81 3.46 3.43
N LEU A 466 -8.37 4.46 2.66
CA LEU A 466 -8.27 5.84 3.09
C LEU A 466 -9.26 6.66 2.24
N TRP A 467 -10.44 6.90 2.80
CA TRP A 467 -11.37 7.90 2.26
C TRP A 467 -10.89 9.31 2.62
N ALA A 468 -11.12 10.26 1.72
CA ALA A 468 -10.41 11.55 1.71
C ALA A 468 -11.28 12.77 2.04
N GLU A 469 -12.45 12.60 2.67
CA GLU A 469 -13.22 13.72 3.24
C GLU A 469 -12.38 14.52 4.24
N MET A 470 -11.48 13.82 4.95
CA MET A 470 -10.52 14.41 5.90
C MET A 470 -9.12 13.81 5.74
N ALA A 471 -8.66 13.61 4.50
CA ALA A 471 -7.29 13.21 4.19
C ALA A 471 -6.81 13.83 2.87
N ASP A 472 -5.52 14.12 2.75
CA ASP A 472 -4.94 14.85 1.62
C ASP A 472 -3.45 14.51 1.44
N THR A 473 -2.80 15.19 0.48
CA THR A 473 -1.34 15.10 0.20
C THR A 473 -0.45 15.12 1.45
N VAL A 474 -0.80 15.92 2.46
CA VAL A 474 0.00 16.15 3.66
C VAL A 474 -0.28 15.09 4.74
N SER A 475 -1.55 14.76 4.95
CA SER A 475 -2.01 13.87 6.03
C SER A 475 -2.04 12.38 5.66
N ALA A 476 -1.93 12.03 4.37
CA ALA A 476 -1.96 10.67 3.84
C ALA A 476 -1.05 9.68 4.60
N ASP A 477 0.24 9.98 4.66
CA ASP A 477 1.26 9.09 5.23
C ASP A 477 0.96 8.76 6.70
N PHE A 478 0.55 9.76 7.48
CA PHE A 478 0.25 9.62 8.90
C PHE A 478 -0.99 8.75 9.14
N LYS A 479 -1.97 8.80 8.23
CA LYS A 479 -3.18 7.97 8.32
C LYS A 479 -2.92 6.53 7.81
N ILE A 480 -2.13 6.36 6.76
CA ILE A 480 -1.84 5.04 6.17
C ILE A 480 -0.84 4.26 7.02
N TRP A 481 0.25 4.90 7.44
CA TRP A 481 1.41 4.24 8.03
C TRP A 481 1.50 4.51 9.54
N PRO A 482 1.84 3.49 10.36
CA PRO A 482 2.26 2.15 9.96
C PRO A 482 1.09 1.15 9.84
N ARG A 483 -0.17 1.60 9.96
CA ARG A 483 -1.36 0.72 10.00
C ARG A 483 -1.49 -0.22 8.79
N ALA A 484 -1.22 0.26 7.58
CA ALA A 484 -1.21 -0.58 6.39
C ALA A 484 -0.09 -1.64 6.41
N SER A 485 1.00 -1.42 7.13
CA SER A 485 2.05 -2.42 7.39
C SER A 485 1.53 -3.60 8.20
N ALA A 486 0.58 -3.38 9.13
CA ALA A 486 -0.07 -4.45 9.87
C ALA A 486 -0.88 -5.38 8.96
N LEU A 487 -1.68 -4.81 8.04
CA LEU A 487 -2.41 -5.58 7.04
C LEU A 487 -1.44 -6.32 6.11
N ALA A 488 -0.31 -5.70 5.77
CA ALA A 488 0.67 -6.31 4.89
C ALA A 488 1.21 -7.64 5.42
N GLU A 489 1.45 -7.78 6.73
CA GLU A 489 1.87 -9.05 7.33
C GLU A 489 0.72 -10.06 7.43
N ARG A 490 -0.47 -9.61 7.87
CA ARG A 490 -1.70 -10.42 7.83
C ARG A 490 -1.97 -11.02 6.45
N LEU A 491 -1.66 -10.29 5.38
CA LEU A 491 -1.84 -10.75 4.01
C LEU A 491 -0.63 -11.47 3.39
N TRP A 492 0.56 -11.32 3.97
CA TRP A 492 1.77 -11.98 3.49
C TRP A 492 1.98 -13.35 4.15
N SER A 493 2.12 -13.43 5.47
CA SER A 493 2.35 -14.70 6.17
C SER A 493 1.07 -15.29 6.78
N ASN A 494 0.02 -14.48 6.93
CA ASN A 494 -1.24 -14.85 7.60
C ASN A 494 -1.00 -15.58 8.94
N PRO A 495 -0.34 -14.91 9.91
CA PRO A 495 0.14 -15.55 11.14
C PRO A 495 -1.00 -16.06 12.01
N THR A 496 -0.77 -17.20 12.68
CA THR A 496 -1.67 -17.73 13.72
C THR A 496 -1.46 -17.08 15.09
N THR A 497 -0.41 -16.27 15.21
CA THR A 497 -0.09 -15.42 16.37
C THR A 497 -0.79 -14.07 16.30
N THR A 498 -0.73 -13.32 17.41
CA THR A 498 -1.41 -12.03 17.59
C THR A 498 -0.46 -10.85 17.40
N TRP A 499 -0.97 -9.62 17.42
CA TRP A 499 -0.15 -8.41 17.40
C TRP A 499 0.90 -8.36 18.52
N LYS A 500 0.66 -9.04 19.66
CA LYS A 500 1.60 -9.10 20.79
C LYS A 500 2.95 -9.70 20.35
N ASP A 501 2.90 -10.79 19.58
CA ASP A 501 4.06 -11.51 19.06
C ASP A 501 4.80 -10.70 17.98
N ALA A 502 4.07 -9.86 17.24
CA ALA A 502 4.61 -9.00 16.19
C ALA A 502 5.22 -7.69 16.70
N MET A 503 4.92 -7.26 17.92
CA MET A 503 5.25 -5.92 18.44
C MET A 503 6.69 -5.50 18.19
N SER A 504 7.71 -6.27 18.62
CA SER A 504 9.13 -5.89 18.46
C SER A 504 9.53 -5.66 17.00
N ARG A 505 9.10 -6.54 16.09
CA ARG A 505 9.36 -6.39 14.65
C ARG A 505 8.64 -5.18 14.06
N TYR A 506 7.42 -4.92 14.52
CA TYR A 506 6.63 -3.75 14.11
C TYR A 506 7.24 -2.42 14.56
N ARG A 507 7.83 -2.36 15.77
CA ARG A 507 8.62 -1.20 16.26
C ARG A 507 9.79 -0.91 15.32
N THR A 508 10.61 -1.94 15.05
CA THR A 508 11.78 -1.81 14.15
C THR A 508 11.36 -1.38 12.75
N HIS A 509 10.29 -1.95 12.20
CA HIS A 509 9.80 -1.61 10.87
C HIS A 509 9.24 -0.19 10.78
N ARG A 510 8.55 0.31 11.82
CA ARG A 510 8.13 1.72 11.89
C ARG A 510 9.33 2.65 11.74
N ASP A 511 10.44 2.37 12.43
CA ASP A 511 11.63 3.21 12.39
C ASP A 511 12.33 3.15 11.02
N ARG A 512 12.38 1.97 10.39
CA ARG A 512 12.83 1.85 8.99
C ARG A 512 12.01 2.71 8.04
N LEU A 513 10.69 2.71 8.16
CA LEU A 513 9.85 3.55 7.31
C LEU A 513 10.03 5.05 7.59
N VAL A 514 10.31 5.47 8.83
CA VAL A 514 10.68 6.86 9.16
C VAL A 514 12.03 7.22 8.55
N ALA A 515 13.03 6.33 8.65
CA ALA A 515 14.34 6.47 8.02
C ALA A 515 14.27 6.58 6.48
N GLU A 516 13.22 6.06 5.86
CA GLU A 516 12.94 6.15 4.43
C GLU A 516 12.16 7.43 4.01
N GLY A 517 11.92 8.33 4.96
CA GLY A 517 11.28 9.64 4.75
C GLY A 517 9.75 9.60 4.71
N VAL A 518 9.11 8.59 5.33
CA VAL A 518 7.66 8.49 5.43
C VAL A 518 7.18 9.20 6.71
N ASN A 519 6.17 10.06 6.60
CA ASN A 519 5.63 10.81 7.74
C ASN A 519 4.67 9.96 8.58
N ILE A 520 5.20 9.26 9.59
CA ILE A 520 4.48 8.20 10.32
C ILE A 520 4.03 8.60 11.72
N ALA A 521 2.82 8.19 12.09
CA ALA A 521 2.31 8.33 13.46
C ALA A 521 3.15 7.54 14.49
N PRO A 522 3.49 8.12 15.66
CA PRO A 522 4.10 7.35 16.74
C PRO A 522 3.12 6.28 17.27
N ILE A 523 3.62 5.08 17.52
CA ILE A 523 2.82 3.94 18.00
C ILE A 523 2.94 3.67 19.50
N HIS A 524 3.93 4.27 20.15
CA HIS A 524 4.17 4.29 21.61
C HIS A 524 5.23 5.36 21.92
N PRO A 525 5.48 5.72 23.20
CA PRO A 525 6.61 6.56 23.58
C PRO A 525 7.96 5.99 23.16
N GLU A 526 8.96 6.85 22.94
CA GLU A 526 10.33 6.46 22.58
C GLU A 526 10.99 5.59 23.66
N TRP A 527 10.65 5.81 24.94
CA TRP A 527 11.13 4.95 26.02
C TRP A 527 10.72 3.47 25.82
N CYS A 528 9.53 3.21 25.27
CA CYS A 528 9.06 1.87 24.92
C CYS A 528 9.76 1.26 23.69
N ARG A 529 10.40 2.09 22.85
CA ARG A 529 11.30 1.61 21.80
C ARG A 529 12.57 1.03 22.42
N GLN A 530 13.15 1.80 23.35
CA GLN A 530 14.42 1.50 24.04
C GLN A 530 14.28 0.45 25.17
N ASN A 531 13.07 0.16 25.62
CA ASN A 531 12.80 -0.82 26.67
C ASN A 531 11.74 -1.82 26.16
N PRO A 532 12.08 -2.73 25.21
CA PRO A 532 11.09 -3.51 24.48
C PRO A 532 10.18 -4.37 25.36
N THR A 533 10.72 -4.87 26.48
CA THR A 533 10.07 -5.75 27.46
C THR A 533 9.12 -5.04 28.42
N GLU A 534 9.26 -3.72 28.59
CA GLU A 534 8.56 -2.99 29.66
C GLU A 534 7.21 -2.41 29.21
N CYS A 535 7.03 -2.25 27.90
CA CYS A 535 5.80 -1.70 27.31
C CYS A 535 4.98 -2.78 26.58
N THR A 536 4.58 -3.81 27.33
CA THR A 536 3.63 -4.84 26.91
C THR A 536 2.49 -4.95 27.92
N LEU A 537 1.25 -4.75 27.47
CA LEU A 537 0.08 -5.15 28.24
C LEU A 537 -0.02 -6.68 28.18
N VAL A 538 0.33 -7.32 29.31
CA VAL A 538 0.36 -8.78 29.51
C VAL A 538 -0.98 -9.39 29.12
#